data_AF-A0A7W5FFV0-F1
#
_entry.id   AF-A0A7W5FFV0-F1
#
_cell.length_a   1.000
_cell.length_b   1.000
_cell.length_c   1.000
_cell.angle_alpha   90.00
_cell.angle_beta   90.00
_cell.angle_gamma   90.00
#
_symmetry.space_group_name_H-M   'P 1'
#
loop_
_entity.id
_entity.type
_entity.pdbx_description
1 polymer ?
#
loop_
_entity_poly.entity_id
_entity_poly.type
_entity_poly.pdbx_seq_one_letter_code
_entity_poly.pdbx_strand_id
1 'polypeptide(L)'
;MRLHRADLRRPGLSRRRAGSGFTYLDPSGAPLRDAETVARVRALVIPPAWRDVWICPDPRGHIQATGVDAAGRRQYLYHPAWREQQDRVKFDHALEVGARLPEVRDRIRADLTGRGLSRERVLAAIVRLLDMGMFRVGGEESAARSEDPSFGLSTLRPAHVRAKGGCVLLEYRGKSGVEHAATVGDGEVCAVLRDLKRRRAGEQRLFAYWDPGRRRWQEIRADAVNDYLREISGEQMTAKDFRTWHGTRPGGRRARRGGPAADRHETEEGRVQGHEGGGRAARQHPHRGPRLLRRPAGHRVLRERRRDRTRASGTDRGRGHRIADRRF
;
A
#
# COMPACT_ATOMS: atom_id res chain seq x y z
N MET A 1 14.07 -22.04 20.35
CA MET A 1 13.18 -21.36 21.34
C MET A 1 11.78 -21.23 20.74
N ARG A 2 10.74 -21.74 21.42
CA ARG A 2 9.34 -21.64 20.93
C ARG A 2 8.77 -20.27 21.31
N LEU A 3 8.38 -19.48 20.31
CA LEU A 3 7.72 -18.18 20.51
C LEU A 3 6.22 -18.36 20.75
N HIS A 4 5.59 -17.41 21.41
CA HIS A 4 4.14 -17.41 21.65
C HIS A 4 3.50 -16.07 21.32
N ARG A 5 2.18 -16.09 21.10
CA ARG A 5 1.41 -14.85 20.92
C ARG A 5 1.29 -14.13 22.26
N ALA A 6 1.75 -12.89 22.29
CA ALA A 6 1.66 -11.99 23.42
C ALA A 6 0.24 -11.41 23.50
N ASP A 7 -0.34 -11.38 24.70
CA ASP A 7 -1.64 -10.75 24.94
C ASP A 7 -1.43 -9.30 25.38
N LEU A 8 -1.74 -8.38 24.47
CA LEU A 8 -1.59 -6.93 24.65
C LEU A 8 -2.55 -6.35 25.69
N ARG A 9 -3.58 -7.12 26.12
CA ARG A 9 -4.54 -6.69 27.14
C ARG A 9 -4.02 -6.94 28.56
N ARG A 10 -2.98 -7.76 28.70
CA ARG A 10 -2.36 -8.02 30.00
C ARG A 10 -1.43 -6.86 30.39
N PRO A 11 -1.29 -6.58 31.69
CA PRO A 11 -0.30 -5.62 32.18
C PRO A 11 1.09 -5.94 31.63
N GLY A 12 1.75 -4.91 31.08
CA GLY A 12 3.11 -5.01 30.54
C GLY A 12 4.05 -4.04 31.24
N LEU A 13 5.31 -4.08 30.86
CA LEU A 13 6.26 -3.06 31.28
C LEU A 13 5.94 -1.75 30.54
N SER A 14 6.22 -0.61 31.16
CA SER A 14 6.00 0.69 30.54
C SER A 14 7.25 1.55 30.61
N ARG A 15 7.21 2.68 29.90
CA ARG A 15 8.33 3.62 29.81
C ARG A 15 7.84 5.02 30.14
N ARG A 16 8.56 5.72 31.02
CA ARG A 16 8.32 7.12 31.39
C ARG A 16 9.56 7.96 31.09
N ARG A 17 9.37 9.18 30.59
CA ARG A 17 10.47 10.12 30.37
C ARG A 17 11.05 10.57 31.72
N ALA A 18 12.37 10.61 31.82
CA ALA A 18 13.09 11.04 33.02
C ALA A 18 14.37 11.78 32.60
N GLY A 19 14.43 13.09 32.83
CA GLY A 19 15.53 13.93 32.36
C GLY A 19 15.73 13.83 30.84
N SER A 20 16.97 13.58 30.42
CA SER A 20 17.34 13.35 29.01
C SER A 20 16.99 11.94 28.49
N GLY A 21 16.56 11.02 29.36
CA GLY A 21 16.34 9.62 29.03
C GLY A 21 14.97 9.08 29.45
N PHE A 22 14.95 7.77 29.74
CA PHE A 22 13.74 7.06 30.11
C PHE A 22 13.97 6.15 31.32
N THR A 23 12.96 6.07 32.18
CA THR A 23 12.82 5.07 33.24
C THR A 23 11.81 4.02 32.79
N TYR A 24 12.10 2.75 33.07
CA TYR A 24 11.19 1.64 32.81
C TYR A 24 10.46 1.26 34.09
N LEU A 25 9.17 0.94 33.95
CA LEU A 25 8.31 0.56 35.06
C LEU A 25 7.82 -0.86 34.85
N ASP A 26 7.67 -1.59 35.95
CA ASP A 26 7.06 -2.91 35.97
C ASP A 26 5.53 -2.83 35.78
N PRO A 27 4.81 -3.96 35.72
CA PRO A 27 3.37 -3.96 35.52
C PRO A 27 2.56 -3.34 36.68
N SER A 28 3.16 -3.18 37.86
CA SER A 28 2.56 -2.49 39.01
C SER A 28 2.80 -0.97 38.98
N GLY A 29 3.65 -0.48 38.07
CA GLY A 29 4.06 0.91 37.96
C GLY A 29 5.29 1.28 38.80
N ALA A 30 5.90 0.33 39.49
CA ALA A 30 7.13 0.56 40.26
C ALA A 30 8.36 0.57 39.33
N PRO A 31 9.47 1.24 39.72
CA PRO A 31 10.70 1.22 38.92
C PRO A 31 11.19 -0.21 38.66
N LEU A 32 11.42 -0.54 37.40
CA LEU A 32 11.95 -1.84 37.00
C LEU A 32 13.44 -1.94 37.41
N ARG A 33 13.73 -2.79 38.40
CA ARG A 33 15.08 -2.94 38.98
C ARG A 33 15.89 -4.10 38.41
N ASP A 34 15.24 -5.06 37.77
CA ASP A 34 15.92 -6.21 37.19
C ASP A 34 16.82 -5.77 36.03
N ALA A 35 18.14 -5.91 36.22
CA ALA A 35 19.14 -5.42 35.29
C ALA A 35 19.07 -6.13 33.93
N GLU A 36 18.76 -7.43 33.93
CA GLU A 36 18.63 -8.22 32.70
C GLU A 36 17.43 -7.76 31.86
N THR A 37 16.27 -7.60 32.49
CA THR A 37 15.07 -7.08 31.82
C THR A 37 15.30 -5.65 31.32
N VAL A 38 15.94 -4.77 32.10
CA VAL A 38 16.27 -3.40 31.65
C VAL A 38 17.20 -3.42 30.44
N ALA A 39 18.24 -4.25 30.44
CA ALA A 39 19.15 -4.39 29.30
C ALA A 39 18.41 -4.86 28.04
N ARG A 40 17.54 -5.87 28.17
CA ARG A 40 16.69 -6.35 27.08
C ARG A 40 15.80 -5.24 26.51
N VAL A 41 15.10 -4.51 27.38
CA VAL A 41 14.19 -3.44 26.94
C VAL A 41 14.95 -2.33 26.20
N ARG A 42 16.15 -1.98 26.65
CA ARG A 42 17.01 -1.01 25.94
C ARG A 42 17.44 -1.53 24.57
N ALA A 43 17.76 -2.82 24.46
CA ALA A 43 18.14 -3.47 23.20
C ALA A 43 16.99 -3.53 22.17
N LEU A 44 15.72 -3.33 22.59
CA LEU A 44 14.60 -3.20 21.67
C LEU A 44 14.65 -1.89 20.85
N VAL A 45 15.41 -0.88 21.27
CA VAL A 45 15.54 0.42 20.56
C VAL A 45 14.15 1.03 20.24
N ILE A 46 13.29 1.10 21.25
CA ILE A 46 11.94 1.66 21.09
C ILE A 46 12.06 3.15 20.77
N PRO A 47 11.52 3.64 19.63
CA PRO A 47 11.68 5.03 19.22
C PRO A 47 11.28 6.02 20.33
N PRO A 48 12.08 7.08 20.57
CA PRO A 48 11.84 8.00 21.69
C PRO A 48 10.54 8.81 21.53
N ALA A 49 10.08 9.02 20.30
CA ALA A 49 8.84 9.74 20.00
C ALA A 49 7.56 8.93 20.30
N TRP A 50 7.67 7.62 20.57
CA TRP A 50 6.49 6.81 20.88
C TRP A 50 5.94 7.13 22.28
N ARG A 51 4.63 7.37 22.32
CA ARG A 51 3.80 7.54 23.51
C ARG A 51 3.06 6.24 23.84
N ASP A 52 2.44 6.16 25.02
CA ASP A 52 1.63 5.01 25.47
C ASP A 52 2.31 3.65 25.23
N VAL A 53 3.59 3.59 25.61
CA VAL A 53 4.46 2.45 25.32
C VAL A 53 4.11 1.29 26.25
N TRP A 54 3.74 0.16 25.65
CA TRP A 54 3.61 -1.14 26.31
C TRP A 54 4.75 -2.04 25.84
N ILE A 55 5.39 -2.74 26.77
CA ILE A 55 6.53 -3.62 26.49
C ILE A 55 6.23 -5.00 27.08
N CYS A 56 6.47 -6.05 26.30
CA CYS A 56 6.19 -7.41 26.70
C CYS A 56 7.14 -7.85 27.84
N PRO A 57 6.60 -8.35 28.96
CA PRO A 57 7.43 -8.90 30.04
C PRO A 57 8.20 -10.15 29.62
N ASP A 58 7.61 -11.05 28.81
CA ASP A 58 8.25 -12.29 28.36
C ASP A 58 9.08 -12.03 27.07
N PRO A 59 10.39 -12.33 27.06
CA PRO A 59 11.24 -12.20 25.86
C PRO A 59 10.78 -13.08 24.69
N ARG A 60 9.94 -14.09 24.90
CA ARG A 60 9.44 -15.03 23.87
C ARG A 60 8.12 -14.60 23.24
N GLY A 61 7.57 -13.46 23.66
CA GLY A 61 6.37 -12.89 23.07
C GLY A 61 6.63 -12.40 21.64
N HIS A 62 5.73 -12.73 20.70
CA HIS A 62 5.89 -12.34 19.29
C HIS A 62 5.93 -10.83 19.07
N ILE A 63 5.27 -10.05 19.92
CA ILE A 63 5.31 -8.59 19.98
C ILE A 63 6.11 -8.27 21.24
N GLN A 64 7.19 -7.53 21.08
CA GLN A 64 8.08 -7.10 22.14
C GLN A 64 7.71 -5.73 22.68
N ALA A 65 7.18 -4.83 21.84
CA ALA A 65 6.66 -3.54 22.30
C ALA A 65 5.56 -3.00 21.37
N THR A 66 4.73 -2.13 21.90
CA THR A 66 3.81 -1.28 21.14
C THR A 66 3.88 0.15 21.66
N GLY A 67 3.45 1.11 20.84
CA GLY A 67 3.34 2.51 21.24
C GLY A 67 2.57 3.30 20.19
N VAL A 68 2.30 4.57 20.48
CA VAL A 68 1.62 5.50 19.58
C VAL A 68 2.65 6.46 19.02
N ASP A 69 2.78 6.53 17.69
CA ASP A 69 3.73 7.44 17.03
C ASP A 69 3.28 8.91 17.08
N ALA A 70 4.12 9.81 16.55
CA ALA A 70 3.84 11.24 16.47
C ALA A 70 2.58 11.56 15.65
N ALA A 71 2.18 10.67 14.73
CA ALA A 71 0.98 10.81 13.91
C ALA A 71 -0.25 10.11 14.52
N GLY A 72 -0.17 9.70 15.79
CA GLY A 72 -1.30 9.08 16.51
C GLY A 72 -1.58 7.63 16.14
N ARG A 73 -0.68 6.95 15.41
CA ARG A 73 -0.89 5.56 14.98
C ARG A 73 -0.24 4.59 15.94
N ARG A 74 -0.94 3.49 16.26
CA ARG A 74 -0.35 2.39 17.03
C ARG A 74 0.68 1.64 16.19
N GLN A 75 1.90 1.59 16.70
CA GLN A 75 3.07 0.90 16.15
C GLN A 75 3.41 -0.33 16.97
N TYR A 76 4.11 -1.28 16.34
CA TYR A 76 4.45 -2.58 16.90
C TYR A 76 5.93 -2.89 16.63
N LEU A 77 6.61 -3.44 17.63
CA LEU A 77 7.93 -4.02 17.53
C LEU A 77 7.82 -5.52 17.76
N TYR A 78 8.19 -6.31 16.75
CA TYR A 78 8.08 -7.77 16.78
C TYR A 78 9.40 -8.42 17.17
N HIS A 79 9.33 -9.62 17.75
CA HIS A 79 10.51 -10.45 17.97
C HIS A 79 11.19 -10.79 16.62
N PRO A 80 12.52 -10.65 16.47
CA PRO A 80 13.21 -10.89 15.20
C PRO A 80 12.93 -12.29 14.61
N ALA A 81 13.08 -13.34 15.42
CA ALA A 81 12.78 -14.70 14.98
C ALA A 81 11.30 -14.93 14.62
N TRP A 82 10.35 -14.14 15.15
CA TRP A 82 8.95 -14.20 14.71
C TRP A 82 8.81 -13.62 13.31
N ARG A 83 9.47 -12.49 13.04
CA ARG A 83 9.47 -11.87 11.71
C ARG A 83 10.05 -12.83 10.66
N GLU A 84 11.18 -13.47 10.96
CA GLU A 84 11.80 -14.46 10.07
C GLU A 84 10.86 -15.63 9.76
N GLN A 85 10.21 -16.19 10.78
CA GLN A 85 9.23 -17.27 10.61
C GLN A 85 8.05 -16.81 9.74
N GLN A 86 7.49 -15.62 10.01
CA GLN A 86 6.40 -15.06 9.22
C GLN A 86 6.81 -14.74 7.78
N ASP A 87 8.05 -14.32 7.56
CA ASP A 87 8.56 -14.04 6.21
C ASP A 87 8.78 -15.32 5.40
N ARG A 88 9.19 -16.42 6.05
CA ARG A 88 9.20 -17.76 5.42
C ARG A 88 7.80 -18.22 5.02
N VAL A 89 6.84 -18.17 5.94
CA VAL A 89 5.44 -18.53 5.66
C VAL A 89 4.88 -17.72 4.48
N LYS A 90 5.16 -16.41 4.42
CA LYS A 90 4.74 -15.57 3.28
C LYS A 90 5.44 -15.97 1.97
N PHE A 91 6.70 -16.39 2.04
CA PHE A 91 7.45 -16.81 0.86
C PHE A 91 6.89 -18.12 0.31
N ASP A 92 6.64 -19.10 1.17
CA ASP A 92 6.05 -20.39 0.79
C ASP A 92 4.65 -20.19 0.19
N HIS A 93 3.80 -19.39 0.84
CA HIS A 93 2.48 -18.99 0.30
C HIS A 93 2.58 -18.29 -1.07
N ALA A 94 3.61 -17.46 -1.28
CA ALA A 94 3.80 -16.80 -2.57
C ALA A 94 4.18 -17.79 -3.69
N LEU A 95 4.85 -18.89 -3.37
CA LEU A 95 5.14 -19.96 -4.33
C LEU A 95 3.88 -20.74 -4.68
N GLU A 96 3.05 -21.08 -3.68
CA GLU A 96 1.74 -21.74 -3.87
C GLU A 96 0.83 -20.90 -4.78
N VAL A 97 0.68 -19.60 -4.47
CA VAL A 97 -0.04 -18.65 -5.33
C VAL A 97 0.56 -18.63 -6.73
N GLY A 98 1.89 -18.58 -6.84
CA GLY A 98 2.61 -18.60 -8.10
C GLY A 98 2.27 -19.78 -9.00
N ALA A 99 2.10 -20.97 -8.41
CA ALA A 99 1.75 -22.20 -9.11
C ALA A 99 0.31 -22.18 -9.66
N ARG A 100 -0.62 -21.49 -8.97
CA ARG A 100 -2.04 -21.38 -9.36
C ARG A 100 -2.34 -20.26 -10.35
N LEU A 101 -1.46 -19.28 -10.47
CA LEU A 101 -1.70 -18.12 -11.34
C LEU A 101 -2.04 -18.47 -12.80
N PRO A 102 -1.52 -19.52 -13.44
CA PRO A 102 -1.96 -19.90 -14.79
C PRO A 102 -3.47 -20.15 -14.86
N GLU A 103 -4.01 -21.03 -14.02
CA GLU A 103 -5.44 -21.39 -13.96
C GLU A 103 -6.31 -20.16 -13.64
N VAL A 104 -5.88 -19.38 -12.65
CA VAL A 104 -6.54 -18.13 -12.24
C VAL A 104 -6.60 -17.14 -13.41
N ARG A 105 -5.50 -16.98 -14.16
CA ARG A 105 -5.43 -16.06 -15.31
C ARG A 105 -6.28 -16.54 -16.47
N ASP A 106 -6.40 -17.84 -16.66
CA ASP A 106 -7.28 -18.41 -17.69
C ASP A 106 -8.74 -18.11 -17.36
N ARG A 107 -9.15 -18.29 -16.10
CA ARG A 107 -10.50 -17.91 -15.65
C ARG A 107 -10.77 -16.40 -15.77
N ILE A 108 -9.81 -15.55 -15.38
CA ILE A 108 -9.91 -14.09 -15.55
C ILE A 108 -10.13 -13.73 -17.03
N ARG A 109 -9.38 -14.36 -17.95
CA ARG A 109 -9.55 -14.10 -19.39
C ARG A 109 -10.94 -14.51 -19.85
N ALA A 110 -11.42 -15.69 -19.45
CA ALA A 110 -12.77 -16.14 -19.78
C ALA A 110 -13.84 -15.15 -19.29
N ASP A 111 -13.80 -14.77 -18.01
CA ASP A 111 -14.78 -13.87 -17.41
C ASP A 111 -14.73 -12.46 -18.03
N LEU A 112 -13.55 -11.98 -18.49
CA LEU A 112 -13.40 -10.71 -19.18
C LEU A 112 -14.10 -10.65 -20.54
N THR A 113 -14.20 -11.79 -21.25
CA THR A 113 -14.85 -11.87 -22.57
C THR A 113 -16.38 -11.79 -22.51
N GLY A 114 -16.98 -11.81 -21.31
CA GLY A 114 -18.40 -11.64 -21.11
C GLY A 114 -18.95 -10.32 -21.69
N ARG A 115 -20.25 -10.25 -21.96
CA ARG A 115 -20.91 -9.02 -22.43
C ARG A 115 -21.45 -8.19 -21.26
N GLY A 116 -21.54 -6.88 -21.45
CA GLY A 116 -22.06 -5.95 -20.46
C GLY A 116 -21.14 -5.79 -19.24
N LEU A 117 -21.68 -5.25 -18.15
CA LEU A 117 -20.98 -5.01 -16.89
C LEU A 117 -21.54 -5.96 -15.81
N SER A 118 -21.38 -7.26 -16.04
CA SER A 118 -21.74 -8.30 -15.07
C SER A 118 -20.77 -8.31 -13.87
N ARG A 119 -21.19 -8.97 -12.78
CA ARG A 119 -20.38 -9.08 -11.56
C ARG A 119 -19.02 -9.70 -11.86
N GLU A 120 -19.01 -10.83 -12.57
CA GLU A 120 -17.81 -11.62 -12.88
C GLU A 120 -16.86 -10.82 -13.77
N ARG A 121 -17.37 -10.16 -14.82
CA ARG A 121 -16.54 -9.38 -15.75
C ARG A 121 -15.86 -8.20 -15.06
N VAL A 122 -16.59 -7.48 -14.21
CA VAL A 122 -16.01 -6.34 -13.49
C VAL A 122 -15.01 -6.80 -12.43
N LEU A 123 -15.28 -7.90 -11.71
CA LEU A 123 -14.34 -8.49 -10.77
C LEU A 123 -13.06 -9.00 -11.47
N ALA A 124 -13.20 -9.66 -12.62
CA ALA A 124 -12.09 -10.11 -13.46
C ALA A 124 -11.22 -8.92 -13.91
N ALA A 125 -11.82 -7.78 -14.28
CA ALA A 125 -11.08 -6.57 -14.60
C ALA A 125 -10.29 -6.01 -13.40
N ILE A 126 -10.89 -6.01 -12.20
CA ILE A 126 -10.20 -5.59 -10.96
C ILE A 126 -9.03 -6.53 -10.66
N VAL A 127 -9.23 -7.84 -10.72
CA VAL A 127 -8.16 -8.81 -10.46
C VAL A 127 -7.06 -8.72 -11.51
N ARG A 128 -7.42 -8.52 -12.79
CA ARG A 128 -6.44 -8.29 -13.85
C ARG A 128 -5.58 -7.05 -13.58
N LEU A 129 -6.17 -5.97 -13.05
CA LEU A 129 -5.44 -4.80 -12.60
C LEU A 129 -4.46 -5.15 -11.47
N LEU A 130 -4.87 -5.96 -10.49
CA LEU A 130 -3.98 -6.46 -9.44
C LEU A 130 -2.82 -7.30 -9.99
N ASP A 131 -3.09 -8.20 -10.93
CA ASP A 131 -2.11 -9.09 -11.58
C ASP A 131 -1.10 -8.36 -12.48
N MET A 132 -1.41 -7.14 -12.92
CA MET A 132 -0.42 -6.26 -13.57
C MET A 132 0.57 -5.66 -12.56
N GLY A 133 0.32 -5.76 -11.26
CA GLY A 133 1.24 -5.38 -10.19
C GLY A 133 1.37 -3.88 -9.92
N MET A 134 0.57 -3.05 -10.59
CA MET A 134 0.64 -1.58 -10.49
C MET A 134 -0.28 -1.00 -9.42
N PHE A 135 -1.23 -1.81 -8.89
CA PHE A 135 -2.32 -1.31 -8.08
C PHE A 135 -2.45 -2.03 -6.73
N ARG A 136 -3.16 -1.38 -5.80
CA ARG A 136 -3.58 -1.94 -4.52
C ARG A 136 -5.10 -1.90 -4.47
N VAL A 137 -5.75 -2.84 -3.78
CA VAL A 137 -7.22 -2.82 -3.63
C VAL A 137 -7.70 -1.53 -2.96
N GLY A 138 -7.02 -1.08 -1.90
CA GLY A 138 -7.49 0.06 -1.10
C GLY A 138 -8.52 -0.36 -0.05
N GLY A 139 -8.76 0.52 0.91
CA GLY A 139 -9.69 0.28 2.01
C GLY A 139 -10.62 1.47 2.20
N GLU A 140 -11.86 1.18 2.59
CA GLU A 140 -12.94 2.14 2.82
C GLU A 140 -12.51 3.30 3.72
N GLU A 141 -11.95 2.97 4.87
CA GLU A 141 -11.55 3.92 5.91
C GLU A 141 -10.50 4.93 5.42
N SER A 142 -9.66 4.52 4.46
CA SER A 142 -8.63 5.40 3.90
C SER A 142 -9.21 6.38 2.87
N ALA A 143 -10.23 5.95 2.12
CA ALA A 143 -10.89 6.78 1.11
C ALA A 143 -11.93 7.73 1.71
N ALA A 144 -12.46 7.41 2.89
CA ALA A 144 -13.47 8.20 3.61
C ALA A 144 -12.90 9.33 4.49
N ARG A 145 -11.57 9.47 4.56
CA ARG A 145 -10.94 10.55 5.35
C ARG A 145 -11.29 11.91 4.79
N SER A 146 -11.70 12.83 5.67
CA SER A 146 -11.96 14.23 5.32
C SER A 146 -10.68 14.94 4.88
N GLU A 147 -9.58 14.65 5.57
CA GLU A 147 -8.24 15.15 5.27
C GLU A 147 -7.43 14.04 4.56
N ASP A 148 -6.87 14.38 3.40
CA ASP A 148 -6.00 13.50 2.60
C ASP A 148 -6.56 12.10 2.32
N PRO A 149 -7.72 11.99 1.63
CA PRO A 149 -8.26 10.69 1.23
C PRO A 149 -7.26 9.94 0.34
N SER A 150 -7.08 8.67 0.64
CA SER A 150 -6.18 7.76 -0.07
C SER A 150 -7.00 6.68 -0.77
N PHE A 151 -6.87 6.59 -2.09
CA PHE A 151 -7.64 5.66 -2.91
C PHE A 151 -6.85 4.39 -3.27
N GLY A 152 -7.57 3.29 -3.49
CA GLY A 152 -7.12 2.11 -4.23
C GLY A 152 -8.20 1.65 -5.21
N LEU A 153 -7.98 0.52 -5.88
CA LEU A 153 -8.91 0.00 -6.90
C LEU A 153 -10.37 -0.01 -6.45
N SER A 154 -10.72 -0.62 -5.31
CA SER A 154 -12.10 -0.74 -4.84
C SER A 154 -12.74 0.59 -4.39
N THR A 155 -11.96 1.67 -4.37
CA THR A 155 -12.42 3.01 -3.99
C THR A 155 -12.16 4.03 -5.10
N LEU A 156 -11.76 3.60 -6.30
CA LEU A 156 -11.58 4.52 -7.43
C LEU A 156 -12.90 5.17 -7.81
N ARG A 157 -12.81 6.42 -8.26
CA ARG A 157 -13.93 7.21 -8.78
C ARG A 157 -13.89 7.24 -10.31
N PRO A 158 -15.02 7.44 -10.99
CA PRO A 158 -15.06 7.72 -12.43
C PRO A 158 -14.15 8.88 -12.83
N ALA A 159 -14.04 9.89 -11.95
CA ALA A 159 -13.14 11.03 -12.12
C ALA A 159 -11.64 10.68 -12.14
N HIS A 160 -11.24 9.49 -11.66
CA HIS A 160 -9.85 9.01 -11.71
C HIS A 160 -9.50 8.34 -13.05
N VAL A 161 -10.47 8.21 -13.97
CA VAL A 161 -10.29 7.51 -15.24
C VAL A 161 -10.14 8.51 -16.39
N ARG A 162 -9.06 8.40 -17.15
CA ARG A 162 -8.85 9.11 -18.43
C ARG A 162 -8.70 8.07 -19.53
N ALA A 163 -9.44 8.21 -20.63
CA ALA A 163 -9.38 7.27 -21.76
C ALA A 163 -8.88 8.01 -22.99
N LYS A 164 -7.86 7.48 -23.66
CA LYS A 164 -7.30 8.05 -24.90
C LYS A 164 -6.61 6.96 -25.72
N GLY A 165 -6.87 6.90 -27.02
CA GLY A 165 -6.15 6.02 -27.95
C GLY A 165 -6.24 4.53 -27.59
N GLY A 166 -7.43 4.05 -27.19
CA GLY A 166 -7.65 2.65 -26.79
C GLY A 166 -7.13 2.28 -25.39
N CYS A 167 -6.25 3.09 -24.81
CA CYS A 167 -5.71 2.91 -23.46
C CYS A 167 -6.52 3.67 -22.41
N VAL A 168 -6.35 3.28 -21.15
CA VAL A 168 -6.94 3.96 -19.99
C VAL A 168 -5.84 4.35 -19.01
N LEU A 169 -5.75 5.63 -18.69
CA LEU A 169 -4.91 6.16 -17.63
C LEU A 169 -5.75 6.27 -16.35
N LEU A 170 -5.25 5.64 -15.28
CA LEU A 170 -5.79 5.77 -13.93
C LEU A 170 -4.91 6.76 -13.14
N GLU A 171 -5.51 7.86 -12.69
CA GLU A 171 -4.86 8.94 -11.94
C GLU A 171 -5.58 9.18 -10.61
N TYR A 172 -4.89 8.98 -9.50
CA TYR A 172 -5.48 9.14 -8.17
C TYR A 172 -4.40 9.32 -7.08
N ARG A 173 -4.80 9.94 -5.97
CA ARG A 173 -3.97 10.06 -4.78
C ARG A 173 -4.08 8.79 -3.91
N GLY A 174 -2.97 8.10 -3.72
CA GLY A 174 -2.88 6.87 -2.93
C GLY A 174 -2.46 7.10 -1.49
N LYS A 175 -2.02 6.03 -0.84
CA LYS A 175 -1.57 6.05 0.56
C LYS A 175 -0.46 7.09 0.77
N SER A 176 -0.54 7.80 1.89
CA SER A 176 0.41 8.87 2.27
C SER A 176 0.45 10.05 1.29
N GLY A 177 -0.63 10.23 0.52
CA GLY A 177 -0.77 11.36 -0.39
C GLY A 177 0.03 11.26 -1.69
N VAL A 178 0.60 10.09 -2.00
CA VAL A 178 1.38 9.87 -3.22
C VAL A 178 0.47 9.86 -4.43
N GLU A 179 0.79 10.68 -5.44
CA GLU A 179 0.09 10.67 -6.72
C GLU A 179 0.44 9.41 -7.52
N HIS A 180 -0.57 8.67 -7.94
CA HIS A 180 -0.43 7.50 -8.80
C HIS A 180 -0.98 7.81 -10.19
N ALA A 181 -0.17 7.56 -11.21
CA ALA A 181 -0.56 7.59 -12.61
C ALA A 181 -0.12 6.28 -13.28
N ALA A 182 -1.07 5.47 -13.73
CA ALA A 182 -0.80 4.18 -14.36
C ALA A 182 -1.63 4.00 -15.64
N THR A 183 -0.94 3.76 -16.75
CA THR A 183 -1.57 3.45 -18.04
C THR A 183 -1.85 1.96 -18.16
N VAL A 184 -3.12 1.64 -18.36
CA VAL A 184 -3.63 0.31 -18.70
C VAL A 184 -3.76 0.22 -20.21
N GLY A 185 -3.11 -0.79 -20.80
CA GLY A 185 -3.16 -1.09 -22.24
C GLY A 185 -3.80 -2.45 -22.57
N ASP A 186 -4.33 -3.16 -21.57
CA ASP A 186 -5.06 -4.42 -21.77
C ASP A 186 -6.45 -4.09 -22.34
N GLY A 187 -6.71 -4.49 -23.59
CA GLY A 187 -7.88 -4.06 -24.35
C GLY A 187 -9.22 -4.39 -23.69
N GLU A 188 -9.35 -5.58 -23.10
CA GLU A 188 -10.56 -6.02 -22.40
C GLU A 188 -10.78 -5.20 -21.13
N VAL A 189 -9.73 -5.00 -20.34
CA VAL A 189 -9.79 -4.15 -19.15
C VAL A 189 -10.11 -2.70 -19.53
N CYS A 190 -9.51 -2.18 -20.60
CA CYS A 190 -9.79 -0.85 -21.12
C CYS A 190 -11.24 -0.71 -21.60
N ALA A 191 -11.85 -1.75 -22.16
CA ALA A 191 -13.27 -1.75 -22.51
C ALA A 191 -14.15 -1.64 -21.27
N VAL A 192 -13.91 -2.47 -20.25
CA VAL A 192 -14.65 -2.43 -18.97
C VAL A 192 -14.50 -1.06 -18.29
N LEU A 193 -13.28 -0.52 -18.18
CA LEU A 193 -13.02 0.77 -17.55
C LEU A 193 -13.69 1.94 -18.29
N ARG A 194 -13.72 1.93 -19.63
CA ARG A 194 -14.43 2.94 -20.43
C ARG A 194 -15.94 2.88 -20.22
N ASP A 195 -16.50 1.67 -20.20
CA ASP A 195 -17.93 1.48 -19.98
C ASP A 195 -18.34 1.88 -18.56
N LEU A 196 -17.56 1.51 -17.54
CA LEU A 196 -17.77 1.96 -16.16
C LEU A 196 -17.68 3.48 -16.06
N LYS A 197 -16.65 4.11 -16.63
CA LYS A 197 -16.51 5.58 -16.61
C LYS A 197 -17.74 6.26 -17.19
N ARG A 198 -18.27 5.76 -18.32
CA ARG A 198 -19.46 6.32 -18.99
C ARG A 198 -20.72 6.11 -18.17
N ARG A 199 -20.96 4.88 -17.71
CA ARG A 199 -22.20 4.47 -17.03
C ARG A 199 -22.30 4.95 -15.58
N ARG A 200 -21.16 5.23 -14.96
CA ARG A 200 -21.04 5.65 -13.55
C ARG A 200 -20.67 7.12 -13.43
N ALA A 201 -20.84 7.94 -14.46
CA ALA A 201 -20.52 9.36 -14.38
C ALA A 201 -21.28 10.04 -13.22
N GLY A 202 -20.56 10.80 -12.39
CA GLY A 202 -21.13 11.45 -11.18
C GLY A 202 -21.11 10.59 -9.91
N GLU A 203 -20.84 9.28 -10.02
CA GLU A 203 -20.84 8.37 -8.88
C GLU A 203 -19.56 8.47 -8.02
N GLN A 204 -19.69 8.12 -6.74
CA GLN A 204 -18.57 8.08 -5.80
C GLN A 204 -17.67 6.84 -5.98
N ARG A 205 -18.13 5.83 -6.73
CA ARG A 205 -17.35 4.62 -7.06
C ARG A 205 -17.47 4.22 -8.52
N LEU A 206 -16.30 3.93 -9.08
CA LEU A 206 -16.13 3.44 -10.45
C LEU A 206 -16.60 2.00 -10.58
N PHE A 207 -16.10 1.10 -9.73
CA PHE A 207 -16.36 -0.33 -9.87
C PHE A 207 -17.72 -0.70 -9.26
N ALA A 208 -18.65 -0.98 -10.14
CA ALA A 208 -19.96 -1.51 -9.84
C ALA A 208 -20.38 -2.42 -10.99
N TYR A 209 -21.25 -3.39 -10.72
CA TYR A 209 -21.88 -4.20 -11.76
C TYR A 209 -23.38 -3.89 -11.83
N TRP A 210 -23.97 -4.13 -12.99
CA TRP A 210 -25.42 -4.05 -13.16
C TRP A 210 -26.05 -5.37 -12.74
N ASP A 211 -26.92 -5.35 -11.73
CA ASP A 211 -27.72 -6.50 -11.31
C ASP A 211 -29.04 -6.51 -12.12
N PRO A 212 -29.23 -7.46 -13.05
CA PRO A 212 -30.44 -7.52 -13.86
C PRO A 212 -31.69 -7.83 -13.04
N GLY A 213 -31.57 -8.66 -12.00
CA GLY A 213 -32.69 -9.08 -11.16
C GLY A 213 -33.19 -7.94 -10.28
N ARG A 214 -32.27 -7.12 -9.75
CA ARG A 214 -32.61 -5.93 -8.95
C ARG A 214 -32.79 -4.66 -9.80
N ARG A 215 -32.48 -4.72 -11.09
CA ARG A 215 -32.47 -3.60 -12.04
C ARG A 215 -31.73 -2.38 -11.51
N ARG A 216 -30.59 -2.60 -10.84
CA ARG A 216 -29.79 -1.52 -10.23
C ARG A 216 -28.30 -1.83 -10.22
N TRP A 217 -27.50 -0.78 -10.03
CA TRP A 217 -26.06 -0.93 -9.82
C TRP A 217 -25.75 -1.43 -8.42
N GLN A 218 -24.78 -2.33 -8.34
CA GLN A 218 -24.23 -2.85 -7.09
C GLN A 218 -22.73 -2.56 -7.04
N GLU A 219 -22.29 -1.81 -6.04
CA GLU A 219 -20.89 -1.44 -5.87
C GLU A 219 -20.03 -2.65 -5.51
N ILE A 220 -18.81 -2.71 -6.04
CA ILE A 220 -17.83 -3.73 -5.68
C ILE A 220 -16.94 -3.22 -4.57
N ARG A 221 -16.90 -3.99 -3.49
CA ARG A 221 -16.09 -3.74 -2.30
C ARG A 221 -14.93 -4.74 -2.22
N ALA A 222 -13.99 -4.50 -1.31
CA ALA A 222 -12.77 -5.29 -1.20
C ALA A 222 -13.02 -6.77 -0.81
N ASP A 223 -14.07 -7.03 -0.04
CA ASP A 223 -14.57 -8.37 0.29
C ASP A 223 -14.97 -9.14 -0.96
N ALA A 224 -15.80 -8.56 -1.84
CA ALA A 224 -16.25 -9.19 -3.08
C ALA A 224 -15.09 -9.55 -4.03
N VAL A 225 -14.02 -8.74 -4.04
CA VAL A 225 -12.79 -9.06 -4.79
C VAL A 225 -12.09 -10.28 -4.21
N ASN A 226 -12.00 -10.39 -2.88
CA ASN A 226 -11.38 -11.55 -2.23
C ASN A 226 -12.27 -12.80 -2.32
N ASP A 227 -13.60 -12.66 -2.29
CA ASP A 227 -14.54 -13.77 -2.52
C ASP A 227 -14.32 -14.37 -3.92
N TYR A 228 -14.27 -13.52 -4.94
CA TYR A 228 -14.01 -13.94 -6.30
C TYR A 228 -12.64 -14.60 -6.47
N LEU A 229 -11.58 -14.07 -5.82
CA LEU A 229 -10.26 -14.70 -5.84
C LEU A 229 -10.27 -16.10 -5.22
N ARG A 230 -10.98 -16.30 -4.11
CA ARG A 230 -11.15 -17.64 -3.52
C ARG A 230 -11.89 -18.58 -4.45
N GLU A 231 -12.98 -18.10 -5.06
CA GLU A 231 -13.78 -18.88 -6.00
C GLU A 231 -12.94 -19.39 -7.19
N ILE A 232 -12.16 -18.51 -7.82
CA ILE A 232 -11.42 -18.87 -9.05
C ILE A 232 -10.08 -19.54 -8.81
N SER A 233 -9.55 -19.50 -7.58
CA SER A 233 -8.27 -20.15 -7.23
C SER A 233 -8.46 -21.50 -6.53
N GLY A 234 -9.64 -21.78 -5.98
CA GLY A 234 -9.90 -22.97 -5.18
C GLY A 234 -9.21 -22.99 -3.81
N GLU A 235 -8.49 -21.92 -3.44
CA GLU A 235 -7.69 -21.81 -2.22
C GLU A 235 -7.86 -20.42 -1.56
N GLN A 236 -7.20 -20.20 -0.42
CA GLN A 236 -7.24 -18.91 0.31
C GLN A 236 -6.36 -17.82 -0.35
N MET A 237 -6.50 -17.60 -1.67
CA MET A 237 -5.86 -16.48 -2.33
C MET A 237 -6.61 -15.17 -2.04
N THR A 238 -5.84 -14.12 -1.77
CA THR A 238 -6.34 -12.77 -1.50
C THR A 238 -5.66 -11.75 -2.40
N ALA A 239 -6.24 -10.56 -2.50
CA ALA A 239 -5.65 -9.51 -3.30
C ALA A 239 -4.26 -9.03 -2.80
N LYS A 240 -3.94 -9.30 -1.53
CA LYS A 240 -2.62 -9.00 -0.96
C LYS A 240 -1.53 -9.87 -1.59
N ASP A 241 -1.88 -11.07 -2.04
CA ASP A 241 -0.91 -12.05 -2.52
C ASP A 241 -0.26 -11.65 -3.83
N PHE A 242 -0.98 -10.95 -4.72
CA PHE A 242 -0.39 -10.34 -5.91
C PHE A 242 0.80 -9.43 -5.56
N ARG A 243 0.70 -8.65 -4.48
CA ARG A 243 1.81 -7.76 -4.07
C ARG A 243 3.01 -8.54 -3.55
N THR A 244 2.78 -9.61 -2.81
CA THR A 244 3.84 -10.50 -2.32
C THR A 244 4.52 -11.19 -3.49
N TRP A 245 3.73 -11.71 -4.44
CA TRP A 245 4.20 -12.35 -5.66
C TRP A 245 5.02 -11.43 -6.57
N HIS A 246 4.52 -10.23 -6.86
CA HIS A 246 5.28 -9.25 -7.65
C HIS A 246 6.55 -8.78 -6.95
N GLY A 247 6.57 -8.76 -5.61
CA GLY A 247 7.74 -8.42 -4.81
C GLY A 247 8.82 -9.50 -4.78
N THR A 248 8.43 -10.77 -4.89
CA THR A 248 9.35 -11.93 -4.85
C THR A 248 9.94 -12.28 -6.22
N ARG A 249 9.26 -11.95 -7.34
CA ARG A 249 9.79 -12.18 -8.70
C ARG A 249 11.08 -11.39 -8.98
N PRO A 250 12.08 -11.98 -9.69
CA PRO A 250 13.34 -11.31 -10.04
C PRO A 250 13.18 -9.97 -10.79
N GLY A 251 12.09 -9.80 -11.57
CA GLY A 251 11.73 -8.56 -12.25
C GLY A 251 11.12 -7.47 -11.35
N GLY A 252 10.52 -7.83 -10.21
CA GLY A 252 9.99 -6.88 -9.22
C GLY A 252 11.07 -6.01 -8.58
N ARG A 253 12.31 -6.53 -8.50
CA ARG A 253 13.49 -5.78 -8.06
C ARG A 253 13.93 -4.71 -9.07
N ARG A 254 13.59 -4.85 -10.37
CA ARG A 254 13.91 -3.87 -11.43
C ARG A 254 12.89 -2.74 -11.56
N ALA A 255 11.60 -2.99 -11.30
CA ALA A 255 10.58 -1.93 -11.26
C ALA A 255 10.90 -0.85 -10.21
N ARG A 256 11.61 -1.21 -9.13
CA ARG A 256 12.15 -0.27 -8.13
C ARG A 256 13.24 0.68 -8.67
N ARG A 257 13.78 0.48 -9.87
CA ARG A 257 14.83 1.32 -10.46
C ARG A 257 14.36 2.24 -11.60
N GLY A 258 13.07 2.22 -11.96
CA GLY A 258 12.54 2.97 -13.12
C GLY A 258 11.32 3.86 -12.87
N GLY A 259 10.76 3.90 -11.66
CA GLY A 259 9.75 4.89 -11.27
C GLY A 259 10.39 6.23 -10.87
N PRO A 260 9.63 7.33 -10.81
CA PRO A 260 10.10 8.53 -10.12
C PRO A 260 10.55 8.12 -8.71
N ALA A 261 11.68 8.66 -8.27
CA ALA A 261 12.26 8.40 -6.97
C ALA A 261 11.30 8.90 -5.87
N ALA A 262 10.33 8.07 -5.52
CA ALA A 262 9.38 8.27 -4.43
C ALA A 262 8.91 6.89 -3.94
N ASP A 263 9.87 6.09 -3.49
CA ASP A 263 9.69 5.19 -2.35
C ASP A 263 11.08 4.69 -1.90
N ARG A 264 11.88 5.61 -1.34
CA ARG A 264 12.83 5.23 -0.28
C ARG A 264 12.05 5.28 1.03
N HIS A 265 11.24 4.26 1.23
CA HIS A 265 10.89 3.76 2.54
C HIS A 265 11.12 2.24 2.40
N GLU A 266 12.32 1.72 2.70
CA GLU A 266 12.81 1.64 4.08
C GLU A 266 11.62 1.55 5.03
N THR A 267 11.31 0.32 5.45
CA THR A 267 10.85 0.09 6.82
C THR A 267 11.59 1.12 7.67
N GLU A 268 10.87 2.08 8.25
CA GLU A 268 11.46 3.08 9.13
C GLU A 268 11.84 2.35 10.43
N GLU A 269 12.90 1.57 10.34
CA GLU A 269 13.70 1.06 11.44
C GLU A 269 14.75 2.14 11.67
N GLY A 270 14.59 2.86 12.77
CA GLY A 270 15.40 4.03 13.12
C GLY A 270 16.89 3.69 13.10
N ARG A 271 17.59 4.15 12.07
CA ARG A 271 19.04 4.29 12.10
C ARG A 271 19.33 5.69 12.65
N VAL A 272 19.50 5.76 13.98
CA VAL A 272 20.09 6.94 14.61
C VAL A 272 21.58 6.93 14.24
N GLN A 273 21.97 7.92 13.45
CA GLN A 273 23.37 8.17 13.10
C GLN A 273 24.04 8.83 14.31
N GLY A 274 24.81 8.04 15.06
CA GLY A 274 25.74 8.53 16.06
C GLY A 274 26.94 9.17 15.37
N HIS A 275 27.13 10.47 15.60
CA HIS A 275 28.41 11.12 15.42
C HIS A 275 29.33 10.67 16.55
N GLU A 276 30.47 10.05 16.24
CA GLU A 276 31.79 10.33 16.84
C GLU A 276 32.91 9.42 16.29
N GLY A 277 34.07 10.05 16.10
CA GLY A 277 35.45 9.58 15.87
C GLY A 277 35.81 8.11 15.62
N GLY A 278 36.44 7.88 14.45
CA GLY A 278 37.79 7.29 14.33
C GLY A 278 38.04 5.83 14.78
N GLY A 279 38.22 4.93 13.81
CA GLY A 279 38.87 3.64 14.02
C GLY A 279 38.76 2.70 12.82
N ARG A 280 39.85 2.50 12.08
CA ARG A 280 39.96 1.55 10.95
C ARG A 280 39.90 0.10 11.45
N ALA A 281 39.16 -0.79 10.78
CA ALA A 281 39.67 -2.10 10.31
C ALA A 281 38.62 -3.01 9.62
N ALA A 282 39.11 -3.69 8.59
CA ALA A 282 38.79 -5.03 8.10
C ALA A 282 37.47 -5.31 7.32
N ARG A 283 37.70 -6.12 6.27
CA ARG A 283 36.86 -6.47 5.11
C ARG A 283 36.21 -7.87 5.28
N GLN A 284 35.43 -8.25 4.25
CA GLN A 284 35.07 -9.61 3.74
C GLN A 284 33.70 -10.12 4.25
N HIS A 285 32.73 -10.62 3.46
CA HIS A 285 32.71 -11.30 2.14
C HIS A 285 31.37 -11.08 1.36
N PRO A 286 31.30 -11.44 0.06
CA PRO A 286 30.18 -11.16 -0.85
C PRO A 286 29.37 -12.42 -1.24
N HIS A 287 28.10 -12.24 -1.64
CA HIS A 287 27.40 -13.20 -2.50
C HIS A 287 27.04 -12.54 -3.84
N ARG A 288 27.74 -12.96 -4.90
CA ARG A 288 27.39 -12.74 -6.32
C ARG A 288 26.87 -14.04 -6.90
N GLY A 289 25.74 -13.97 -7.60
CA GLY A 289 25.23 -15.00 -8.53
C GLY A 289 25.13 -14.44 -9.97
N PRO A 290 24.99 -15.30 -11.00
CA PRO A 290 25.66 -15.14 -12.29
C PRO A 290 24.97 -14.17 -13.27
N ARG A 291 25.80 -13.52 -14.09
CA ARG A 291 25.43 -12.68 -15.23
C ARG A 291 25.13 -13.56 -16.45
N LEU A 292 23.96 -13.42 -17.06
CA LEU A 292 23.72 -13.82 -18.46
C LEU A 292 22.76 -12.84 -19.16
N LEU A 293 22.76 -12.92 -20.50
CA LEU A 293 22.65 -11.84 -21.49
C LEU A 293 21.30 -11.11 -21.63
N ARG A 294 21.38 -9.88 -22.15
CA ARG A 294 20.28 -8.92 -22.39
C ARG A 294 19.58 -9.16 -23.74
N ARG A 295 18.27 -8.89 -23.78
CA ARG A 295 17.52 -8.27 -24.90
C ARG A 295 16.47 -7.29 -24.34
N PRO A 296 16.19 -6.13 -24.95
CA PRO A 296 15.26 -5.14 -24.40
C PRO A 296 13.83 -5.32 -24.94
N ALA A 297 12.83 -5.26 -24.07
CA ALA A 297 11.44 -4.93 -24.42
C ALA A 297 11.12 -3.57 -23.79
N GLY A 298 10.81 -2.59 -24.63
CA GLY A 298 10.64 -1.20 -24.23
C GLY A 298 9.23 -0.91 -23.74
N HIS A 299 9.12 -0.34 -22.54
CA HIS A 299 7.97 0.47 -22.14
C HIS A 299 8.49 1.77 -21.52
N ARG A 300 8.10 2.89 -22.15
CA ARG A 300 8.63 4.23 -21.88
C ARG A 300 7.74 4.91 -20.84
N VAL A 301 8.29 5.18 -19.66
CA VAL A 301 7.71 6.09 -18.67
C VAL A 301 8.06 7.52 -19.12
N LEU A 302 7.07 8.34 -19.47
CA LEU A 302 7.29 9.75 -19.76
C LEU A 302 7.22 10.56 -18.45
N ARG A 303 8.27 11.37 -18.20
CA ARG A 303 8.42 12.25 -17.03
C ARG A 303 7.45 13.44 -17.08
N GLU A 304 7.00 13.85 -15.90
CA GLU A 304 6.13 14.99 -15.61
C GLU A 304 6.72 16.36 -16.03
N ARG A 305 5.83 17.28 -16.42
CA ARG A 305 6.09 18.72 -16.45
C ARG A 305 5.71 19.33 -15.10
N ARG A 306 6.66 20.01 -14.44
CA ARG A 306 6.36 20.94 -13.33
C ARG A 306 5.62 22.16 -13.90
N ARG A 307 4.53 22.57 -13.26
CA ARG A 307 3.96 23.91 -13.43
C ARG A 307 4.37 24.73 -12.21
N ASP A 308 5.29 25.66 -12.41
CA ASP A 308 5.54 26.73 -11.45
C ASP A 308 4.33 27.66 -11.41
N ARG A 309 3.85 27.93 -10.21
CA ARG A 309 2.95 29.04 -9.90
C ARG A 309 3.78 30.15 -9.27
N THR A 310 3.94 31.26 -9.96
CA THR A 310 4.27 32.55 -9.36
C THR A 310 3.11 33.51 -9.63
N ARG A 311 2.64 34.14 -8.53
CA ARG A 311 1.65 35.23 -8.49
C ARG A 311 2.39 36.58 -8.43
N ALA A 312 1.58 37.63 -8.61
CA ALA A 312 1.82 39.08 -8.43
C ALA A 312 2.44 39.76 -9.67
N SER A 313 2.04 40.95 -10.13
CA SER A 313 1.03 41.95 -9.73
C SER A 313 1.11 43.10 -10.75
N GLY A 314 0.05 43.90 -10.90
CA GLY A 314 0.09 45.20 -11.61
C GLY A 314 -1.18 45.43 -12.43
N THR A 315 -2.21 46.05 -11.87
CA THR A 315 -2.52 47.50 -11.91
C THR A 315 -3.18 47.98 -13.21
N ASP A 316 -4.38 48.54 -12.99
CA ASP A 316 -4.92 49.76 -13.60
C ASP A 316 -5.91 49.66 -14.79
N ARG A 317 -6.85 50.62 -14.72
CA ARG A 317 -7.94 51.02 -15.63
C ARG A 317 -9.24 50.22 -15.49
N GLY A 318 -10.39 50.80 -15.14
CA GLY A 318 -10.83 52.19 -15.22
C GLY A 318 -11.86 52.36 -16.34
N ARG A 319 -13.11 52.61 -15.91
CA ARG A 319 -14.24 53.24 -16.63
C ARG A 319 -14.91 52.48 -17.80
N GLY A 320 -16.22 52.30 -17.65
CA GLY A 320 -17.16 53.04 -18.50
C GLY A 320 -18.05 52.24 -19.46
N HIS A 321 -19.29 52.03 -19.05
CA HIS A 321 -20.53 52.23 -19.83
C HIS A 321 -20.65 51.63 -21.25
N ARG A 322 -21.62 50.72 -21.45
CA ARG A 322 -22.95 51.06 -21.99
C ARG A 322 -23.88 49.84 -22.05
N ILE A 323 -25.15 50.18 -21.86
CA ILE A 323 -26.38 49.42 -21.97
C ILE A 323 -26.77 49.26 -23.46
N ALA A 324 -27.32 48.10 -23.84
CA ALA A 324 -28.36 47.86 -24.84
C ALA A 324 -28.60 46.33 -24.87
N ASP A 325 -29.62 45.76 -24.22
CA ASP A 325 -31.06 45.78 -24.52
C ASP A 325 -31.46 44.94 -25.75
N ARG A 326 -32.36 43.98 -25.47
CA ARG A 326 -33.36 43.29 -26.32
C ARG A 326 -33.03 42.04 -27.18
N ARG A 327 -33.77 40.98 -26.81
CA ARG A 327 -34.59 40.03 -27.62
C ARG A 327 -33.80 39.10 -28.56
N PHE A 328 -34.03 37.78 -28.66
CA PHE A 328 -35.15 36.89 -28.35
C PHE A 328 -34.66 35.66 -27.58
#